data_AF-A0A0N4WXI0-F1
#
_entry.id   AF-A0A0N4WXI0-F1
#
_cell.length_a   1.000
_cell.length_b   1.000
_cell.length_c   1.000
_cell.angle_alpha   90.00
_cell.angle_beta   90.00
_cell.angle_gamma   90.00
#
_symmetry.space_group_name_H-M   'P 1'
#
loop_
_entity.id
_entity.type
_entity.pdbx_description
1 polymer ?
#
loop_
_entity_poly.entity_id
_entity_poly.type
_entity_poly.pdbx_seq_one_letter_code
_entity_poly.pdbx_strand_id
1 'polypeptide(L)'
;MEFYQQFFDVETDQVLKRVLNSIVPTNSNFILDYVHPMPDLWGPFWISVTLVFSIGVFGNIAQYIQNDGSPGEYGSDFRLVTSSATLVFLYVVVVPAILSTILWQRKAELQYALSDLLCAYGYSLSIFIPVSILWTLDVNWFRWFLIIAAVSLSGAVLVRALWPAFKSDPNKLVGPSSNPMSLYIKIKVVAKR
;
A
#
# COMPACT_ATOMS: atom_id res chain seq x y z
N MET A 1 0.89 26.56 12.13
CA MET A 1 1.63 25.35 12.56
C MET A 1 0.71 24.15 12.78
N GLU A 2 -0.56 24.35 13.14
CA GLU A 2 -1.54 23.26 13.37
C GLU A 2 -1.82 22.35 12.17
N PHE A 3 -1.82 22.88 10.93
CA PHE A 3 -2.14 22.09 9.73
C PHE A 3 -1.18 20.90 9.50
N TYR A 4 0.09 20.99 9.87
CA TYR A 4 1.04 19.89 9.69
C TYR A 4 1.02 18.91 10.88
N GLN A 5 0.62 19.36 12.07
CA GLN A 5 0.64 18.54 13.28
C GLN A 5 -0.26 17.30 13.15
N GLN A 6 -1.39 17.40 12.45
CA GLN A 6 -2.30 16.27 12.23
C GLN A 6 -1.68 15.06 11.51
N PHE A 7 -0.59 15.24 10.75
CA PHE A 7 0.08 14.13 10.04
C PHE A 7 1.11 13.39 10.91
N PHE A 8 1.48 13.97 12.06
CA PHE A 8 2.55 13.51 12.95
C PHE A 8 2.07 13.21 14.38
N ASP A 9 0.92 13.75 14.79
CA ASP A 9 0.29 13.47 16.07
C ASP A 9 -0.59 12.22 15.96
N VAL A 10 0.04 11.05 16.01
CA VAL A 10 -0.60 9.76 15.78
C VAL A 10 -0.48 8.88 17.01
N GLU A 11 -1.61 8.33 17.44
CA GLU A 11 -1.64 7.36 18.53
C GLU A 11 -1.22 5.96 18.06
N THR A 12 -0.48 5.24 18.90
CA THR A 12 0.02 3.89 18.62
C THR A 12 -1.09 2.91 18.24
N ASP A 13 -2.26 3.00 18.89
CA ASP A 13 -3.41 2.14 18.60
C ASP A 13 -3.97 2.34 17.19
N GLN A 14 -3.88 3.56 16.66
CA GLN A 14 -4.31 3.88 15.29
C GLN A 14 -3.35 3.27 14.28
N VAL A 15 -2.04 3.41 14.50
CA VAL A 15 -0.99 2.78 13.67
C VAL A 15 -1.17 1.27 13.64
N LEU A 16 -1.37 0.63 14.80
CA LEU A 16 -1.53 -0.82 14.89
C LEU A 16 -2.76 -1.31 14.12
N LYS A 17 -3.90 -0.63 14.27
CA LYS A 17 -5.12 -0.94 13.51
C LYS A 17 -4.90 -0.80 12.01
N ARG A 18 -4.20 0.25 11.57
CA ARG A 18 -3.87 0.48 10.15
C ARG A 18 -2.95 -0.62 9.60
N VAL A 19 -1.92 -1.02 10.35
CA VAL A 19 -1.04 -2.15 9.98
C VAL A 19 -1.80 -3.46 9.86
N LEU A 20 -2.66 -3.79 10.84
CA LEU A 20 -3.39 -5.07 10.81
C LEU A 20 -4.38 -5.13 9.64
N ASN A 21 -5.08 -4.03 9.38
CA ASN A 21 -6.06 -3.96 8.28
C ASN A 21 -5.41 -3.75 6.90
N SER A 22 -4.13 -3.36 6.84
CA SER A 22 -3.38 -3.31 5.58
C SER A 22 -2.82 -4.67 5.14
N ILE A 23 -2.73 -5.62 6.08
CA ILE A 23 -2.22 -6.99 5.84
C ILE A 23 -3.35 -7.93 5.43
N VAL A 24 -4.51 -7.81 6.08
CA VAL A 24 -5.65 -8.71 5.85
C VAL A 24 -6.76 -7.99 5.10
N PRO A 25 -7.17 -8.48 3.91
CA PRO A 25 -8.27 -7.90 3.17
C PRO A 25 -9.61 -8.19 3.86
N THR A 26 -9.99 -7.33 4.81
CA THR A 26 -11.29 -7.33 5.50
C THR A 26 -12.41 -6.92 4.53
N ASN A 27 -13.67 -7.07 4.93
CA ASN A 27 -14.85 -6.61 4.18
C ASN A 27 -14.97 -5.07 4.10
N SER A 28 -14.22 -4.37 4.93
CA SER A 28 -14.16 -2.91 5.02
C SER A 28 -13.22 -2.30 3.97
N ASN A 29 -13.50 -1.08 3.52
CA ASN A 29 -12.63 -0.35 2.60
C ASN A 29 -11.48 0.28 3.39
N PHE A 30 -10.25 -0.14 3.12
CA PHE A 30 -9.08 0.28 3.90
C PHE A 30 -8.89 1.81 3.95
N ILE A 31 -9.01 2.49 2.81
CA ILE A 31 -8.82 3.94 2.74
C ILE A 31 -9.97 4.66 3.45
N LEU A 32 -11.22 4.31 3.15
CA LEU A 32 -12.38 5.02 3.68
C LEU A 32 -12.60 4.78 5.17
N ASP A 33 -12.32 3.57 5.66
CA ASP A 33 -12.70 3.15 7.02
C ASP A 33 -11.56 3.32 8.03
N TYR A 34 -10.30 3.34 7.59
CA TYR A 34 -9.14 3.38 8.50
C TYR A 34 -8.17 4.52 8.23
N VAL A 35 -8.07 5.04 7.01
CA VAL A 35 -7.16 6.15 6.67
C VAL A 35 -7.88 7.49 6.76
N HIS A 36 -9.06 7.59 6.13
CA HIS A 36 -9.90 8.78 6.18
C HIS A 36 -10.62 8.88 7.54
N PRO A 37 -10.83 10.07 8.14
CA PRO A 37 -10.51 11.42 7.64
C PRO A 37 -9.15 11.98 8.07
N MET A 38 -8.36 11.24 8.87
CA MET A 38 -7.10 11.74 9.44
C MET A 38 -5.92 10.86 8.97
N PRO A 39 -5.45 11.04 7.71
CA PRO A 39 -4.32 10.29 7.19
C PRO A 39 -3.03 10.69 7.91
N ASP A 40 -2.17 9.71 8.21
CA ASP A 40 -0.83 9.96 8.75
C ASP A 40 0.27 9.73 7.71
N LEU A 41 1.39 10.43 7.88
CA LEU A 41 2.61 10.20 7.12
C LEU A 41 3.72 9.57 7.96
N TRP A 42 3.56 9.58 9.29
CA TRP A 42 4.50 8.99 10.23
C TRP A 42 4.61 7.47 10.08
N GLY A 43 3.49 6.74 10.10
CA GLY A 43 3.49 5.29 9.91
C GLY A 43 4.09 4.84 8.58
N PRO A 44 3.64 5.37 7.42
CA PRO A 44 4.20 5.08 6.10
C PRO A 44 5.72 5.29 6.01
N PHE A 45 6.22 6.38 6.60
CA PHE A 45 7.64 6.66 6.65
C PHE A 45 8.41 5.60 7.42
N TRP A 46 7.98 5.27 8.65
CA TRP A 46 8.68 4.28 9.47
C TRP A 46 8.57 2.86 8.92
N ILE A 47 7.40 2.46 8.41
CA ILE A 47 7.22 1.16 7.75
C ILE A 47 8.21 1.01 6.58
N SER A 48 8.37 2.06 5.77
CA SER A 48 9.31 2.06 4.64
C SER A 48 10.76 1.94 5.11
N VAL A 49 11.16 2.70 6.13
CA VAL A 49 12.51 2.64 6.71
C VAL A 49 12.80 1.25 7.30
N THR A 50 11.88 0.71 8.10
CA THR A 50 12.03 -0.62 8.71
C THR A 50 12.09 -1.71 7.64
N LEU A 51 11.28 -1.62 6.58
CA LEU A 51 11.32 -2.58 5.48
C LEU A 51 12.68 -2.56 4.77
N VAL A 52 13.19 -1.39 4.41
CA VAL A 52 14.50 -1.24 3.74
C VAL A 52 15.62 -1.80 4.62
N PHE A 53 15.60 -1.48 5.91
CA PHE A 53 16.56 -2.00 6.86
C PHE A 53 16.46 -3.53 7.00
N SER A 54 15.23 -4.06 7.10
CA SER A 54 14.95 -5.48 7.21
C SER A 54 15.44 -6.24 5.97
N ILE A 55 15.16 -5.74 4.76
CA ILE A 55 15.68 -6.32 3.50
C ILE A 55 17.21 -6.31 3.50
N GLY A 56 17.84 -5.21 3.94
CA GLY A 56 19.28 -5.12 4.11
C GLY A 56 19.84 -6.22 5.01
N VAL A 57 19.38 -6.28 6.25
CA VAL A 57 19.90 -7.23 7.26
C VAL A 57 19.61 -8.67 6.86
N PHE A 58 18.34 -9.01 6.61
CA PHE A 58 17.94 -10.39 6.35
C PHE A 58 18.31 -10.87 4.95
N GLY A 59 18.42 -9.98 3.97
CA GLY A 59 18.97 -10.30 2.65
C GLY A 59 20.44 -10.74 2.74
N ASN A 60 21.25 -9.99 3.48
CA ASN A 60 22.65 -10.34 3.73
C ASN A 60 22.79 -11.67 4.52
N ILE A 61 21.98 -11.86 5.56
CA ILE A 61 21.97 -13.12 6.33
C ILE A 61 21.57 -14.30 5.43
N ALA A 62 20.52 -14.15 4.61
CA ALA A 62 20.08 -15.20 3.69
C ALA A 62 21.17 -15.57 2.68
N GLN A 63 21.92 -14.58 2.18
CA GLN A 63 23.05 -14.81 1.28
C GLN A 63 24.21 -15.50 2.00
N TYR A 64 24.53 -15.11 3.24
CA TYR A 64 25.56 -15.77 4.02
C TYR A 64 25.26 -17.27 4.23
N ILE A 65 24.01 -17.60 4.56
CA ILE A 65 23.55 -18.98 4.73
C ILE A 65 23.67 -19.78 3.42
N GLN A 66 23.25 -19.20 2.29
CA GLN A 66 23.32 -19.84 0.97
C GLN A 66 24.74 -20.15 0.50
N ASN A 67 25.74 -19.44 1.02
CA ASN A 67 27.13 -19.57 0.63
C ASN A 67 27.96 -20.38 1.63
N ASP A 68 27.33 -21.19 2.48
CA ASP A 68 27.99 -21.99 3.53
C ASP A 68 28.93 -21.16 4.42
N GLY A 69 28.59 -19.89 4.64
CA GLY A 69 29.38 -18.96 5.43
C GLY A 69 30.70 -18.50 4.81
N SER A 70 30.93 -18.80 3.52
CA SER A 70 32.11 -18.34 2.79
C SER A 70 31.99 -16.85 2.45
N PRO A 71 32.96 -16.00 2.82
CA PRO A 71 33.01 -14.62 2.35
C PRO A 71 33.43 -14.63 0.88
N GLY A 72 32.47 -14.78 -0.02
CA GLY A 72 32.70 -14.56 -1.46
C GLY A 72 33.10 -13.12 -1.74
N GLU A 73 33.50 -12.82 -2.99
CA GLU A 73 33.75 -11.47 -3.52
C GLU A 73 32.45 -10.63 -3.53
N TYR A 74 31.89 -10.36 -2.37
CA TYR A 74 30.67 -9.57 -2.20
C TYR A 74 31.10 -8.12 -2.07
N GLY A 75 31.17 -7.43 -3.20
CA GLY A 75 31.41 -6.00 -3.26
C GLY A 75 30.30 -5.26 -2.52
N SER A 76 30.55 -4.95 -1.24
CA SER A 76 29.84 -3.99 -0.40
C SER A 76 28.33 -3.89 -0.65
N ASP A 77 27.54 -4.70 0.06
CA ASP A 77 26.08 -4.81 0.01
C ASP A 77 25.28 -3.54 0.39
N PHE A 78 25.95 -2.39 0.50
CA PHE A 78 25.30 -1.08 0.45
C PHE A 78 24.40 -0.94 -0.78
N ARG A 79 24.77 -1.57 -1.92
CA ARG A 79 23.92 -1.59 -3.12
C ARG A 79 22.55 -2.21 -2.85
N LEU A 80 22.44 -3.25 -2.01
CA LEU A 80 21.16 -3.90 -1.72
C LEU A 80 20.26 -2.97 -0.90
N VAL A 81 20.82 -2.29 0.09
CA VAL A 81 20.09 -1.29 0.90
C VAL A 81 19.67 -0.10 0.04
N THR A 82 20.59 0.49 -0.74
CA THR A 82 20.28 1.64 -1.61
C THR A 82 19.26 1.27 -2.68
N SER A 83 19.40 0.12 -3.35
CA SER A 83 18.44 -0.32 -4.38
C SER A 83 17.06 -0.56 -3.78
N SER A 84 16.99 -1.22 -2.62
CA SER A 84 15.73 -1.45 -1.90
C SER A 84 15.09 -0.13 -1.47
N ALA A 85 15.88 0.80 -0.93
CA ALA A 85 15.41 2.13 -0.56
C ALA A 85 14.80 2.86 -1.76
N THR A 86 15.51 2.91 -2.89
CA THR A 86 15.01 3.53 -4.11
C THR A 86 13.70 2.91 -4.55
N LEU A 87 13.58 1.58 -4.59
CA LEU A 87 12.36 0.90 -5.00
C LEU A 87 11.18 1.17 -4.05
N VAL A 88 11.40 1.06 -2.75
CA VAL A 88 10.36 1.25 -1.72
C VAL A 88 9.84 2.69 -1.74
N PHE A 89 10.74 3.68 -1.71
CA PHE A 89 10.33 5.08 -1.68
C PHE A 89 9.72 5.53 -3.01
N LEU A 90 10.23 5.05 -4.16
CA LEU A 90 9.59 5.33 -5.45
C LEU A 90 8.18 4.74 -5.49
N TYR A 91 7.98 3.51 -5.02
CA TYR A 91 6.65 2.91 -4.95
C TYR A 91 5.68 3.74 -4.10
N VAL A 92 6.07 4.09 -2.88
CA VAL A 92 5.19 4.82 -1.94
C VAL A 92 4.89 6.24 -2.43
N VAL A 93 5.77 6.89 -3.20
CA VAL A 93 5.54 8.27 -3.65
C VAL A 93 4.95 8.33 -5.06
N VAL A 94 5.61 7.67 -6.02
CA VAL A 94 5.29 7.82 -7.44
C VAL A 94 3.96 7.17 -7.78
N VAL A 95 3.65 5.99 -7.21
CA VAL A 95 2.40 5.29 -7.54
C VAL A 95 1.17 6.06 -7.04
N PRO A 96 1.11 6.51 -5.76
CA PRO A 96 0.06 7.42 -5.30
C PRO A 96 -0.03 8.72 -6.09
N ALA A 97 1.09 9.32 -6.49
CA ALA A 97 1.09 10.53 -7.29
C ALA A 97 0.45 10.30 -8.66
N ILE A 98 0.84 9.23 -9.37
CA ILE A 98 0.25 8.86 -10.66
C ILE A 98 -1.26 8.62 -10.49
N LEU A 99 -1.67 7.84 -9.49
CA LEU A 99 -3.09 7.55 -9.25
C LEU A 99 -3.90 8.80 -8.94
N SER A 100 -3.36 9.69 -8.09
CA SER A 100 -3.98 10.98 -7.80
C SER A 100 -4.18 11.81 -9.07
N THR A 101 -3.16 11.88 -9.93
CA THR A 101 -3.29 12.61 -11.21
C THR A 101 -4.31 11.99 -12.15
N ILE A 102 -4.41 10.65 -12.21
CA ILE A 102 -5.41 9.95 -13.02
C ILE A 102 -6.82 10.25 -12.50
N LEU A 103 -7.06 10.12 -11.18
CA LEU A 103 -8.37 10.38 -10.58
C LEU A 103 -8.78 11.85 -10.77
N TRP A 104 -7.83 12.78 -10.66
CA TRP A 104 -8.08 14.20 -10.91
C TRP A 104 -8.42 14.49 -12.37
N GLN A 105 -7.65 13.96 -13.32
CA GLN A 105 -7.91 14.12 -14.76
C GLN A 105 -9.27 13.53 -15.17
N ARG A 106 -9.67 12.41 -14.56
CA ARG A 106 -10.93 11.73 -14.85
C ARG A 106 -12.15 12.38 -14.20
N LYS A 107 -11.96 13.31 -13.26
CA LYS A 107 -13.04 13.92 -12.46
C LYS A 107 -13.93 12.86 -11.79
N ALA A 108 -13.30 11.82 -11.24
CA ALA A 108 -14.02 10.80 -10.46
C ALA A 108 -14.79 11.47 -9.32
N GLU A 109 -16.01 10.99 -9.02
CA GLU A 109 -16.82 11.57 -7.93
C GLU A 109 -16.16 11.38 -6.56
N LEU A 110 -15.46 10.25 -6.38
CA LEU A 110 -14.66 9.98 -5.19
C LEU A 110 -13.18 10.32 -5.47
N GLN A 111 -12.74 11.45 -4.94
CA GLN A 111 -11.35 11.90 -5.00
C GLN A 111 -10.65 11.62 -3.68
N TYR A 112 -9.60 10.80 -3.71
CA TYR A 112 -8.72 10.60 -2.57
C TYR A 112 -7.66 11.69 -2.51
N ALA A 113 -7.39 12.22 -1.31
CA ALA A 113 -6.28 13.13 -1.15
C ALA A 113 -4.96 12.37 -1.38
N LEU A 114 -3.92 13.07 -1.84
CA LEU A 114 -2.60 12.46 -2.02
C LEU A 114 -2.10 11.86 -0.70
N SER A 115 -2.36 12.52 0.44
CA SER A 115 -2.02 12.02 1.78
C SER A 115 -2.71 10.69 2.11
N ASP A 116 -3.97 10.49 1.69
CA ASP A 116 -4.68 9.22 1.92
C ASP A 116 -4.04 8.08 1.13
N LEU A 117 -3.66 8.37 -0.12
CA LEU A 117 -3.00 7.40 -0.98
C LEU A 117 -1.58 7.09 -0.50
N LEU A 118 -0.80 8.09 -0.11
CA LEU A 118 0.53 7.91 0.49
C LEU A 118 0.45 7.06 1.77
N CYS A 119 -0.54 7.36 2.62
CA CYS A 119 -0.82 6.59 3.82
C CYS A 119 -1.11 5.13 3.47
N ALA A 120 -2.12 4.90 2.62
CA ALA A 120 -2.55 3.55 2.28
C ALA A 120 -1.45 2.71 1.63
N TYR A 121 -0.71 3.29 0.68
CA TYR A 121 0.40 2.60 0.01
C TYR A 121 1.56 2.32 0.95
N GLY A 122 1.88 3.23 1.88
CA GLY A 122 2.90 2.98 2.89
C GLY A 122 2.52 1.88 3.87
N TYR A 123 1.30 1.88 4.41
CA TYR A 123 0.83 0.81 5.29
C TYR A 123 0.72 -0.54 4.58
N SER A 124 0.40 -0.56 3.29
CA SER A 124 0.35 -1.80 2.50
C SER A 124 1.70 -2.53 2.41
N LEU A 125 2.80 -1.85 2.71
CA LEU A 125 4.15 -2.43 2.74
C LEU A 125 4.47 -3.19 4.04
N SER A 126 3.65 -3.04 5.09
CA SER A 126 3.90 -3.65 6.39
C SER A 126 4.04 -5.17 6.31
N ILE A 127 3.28 -5.82 5.42
CA ILE A 127 3.32 -7.27 5.19
C ILE A 127 4.69 -7.76 4.70
N PHE A 128 5.48 -6.90 4.05
CA PHE A 128 6.79 -7.28 3.54
C PHE A 128 7.86 -7.34 4.63
N ILE A 129 7.65 -6.69 5.79
CA ILE A 129 8.58 -6.73 6.93
C ILE A 129 8.71 -8.14 7.52
N PRO A 130 7.61 -8.84 7.92
CA PRO A 130 7.72 -10.21 8.37
C PRO A 130 8.16 -11.16 7.25
N VAL A 131 7.80 -10.88 6.00
CA VAL A 131 8.22 -11.67 4.84
C VAL A 131 9.74 -11.61 4.62
N SER A 132 10.37 -10.44 4.78
CA SER A 132 11.83 -10.32 4.63
C SER A 132 12.59 -11.07 5.74
N ILE A 133 12.02 -11.19 6.94
CA ILE A 133 12.56 -12.04 8.01
C ILE A 133 12.45 -13.52 7.60
N LEU A 134 11.26 -13.96 7.19
CA LEU A 134 11.01 -15.34 6.79
C LEU A 134 11.79 -15.77 5.54
N TRP A 135 12.19 -14.82 4.71
CA TRP A 135 13.04 -15.04 3.52
C TRP A 135 14.42 -15.61 3.85
N THR A 136 14.90 -15.45 5.09
CA THR A 136 16.16 -16.05 5.56
C THR A 136 16.16 -17.57 5.46
N LEU A 137 14.99 -18.21 5.50
CA LEU A 137 14.86 -19.63 5.30
C LEU A 137 15.21 -19.98 3.85
N ASP A 138 16.25 -20.81 3.68
CA ASP A 138 16.78 -21.18 2.36
C ASP A 138 15.96 -22.30 1.69
N VAL A 139 14.66 -22.05 1.54
CA VAL A 139 13.72 -22.96 0.90
C VAL A 139 13.07 -22.24 -0.28
N ASN A 140 13.52 -22.56 -1.50
CA ASN A 140 13.16 -21.83 -2.72
C ASN A 140 11.64 -21.74 -2.95
N TRP A 141 10.90 -22.86 -2.85
CA TRP A 141 9.44 -22.84 -3.02
C TRP A 141 8.73 -21.96 -1.98
N PHE A 142 9.19 -22.00 -0.73
CA PHE A 142 8.62 -21.21 0.37
C PHE A 142 8.84 -19.71 0.13
N ARG A 143 10.02 -19.32 -0.34
CA ARG A 143 10.34 -17.93 -0.74
C ARG A 143 9.38 -17.39 -1.79
N TRP A 144 9.16 -18.13 -2.89
CA TRP A 144 8.21 -17.73 -3.93
C TRP A 144 6.77 -17.65 -3.41
N PHE A 145 6.36 -18.62 -2.59
CA PHE A 145 5.05 -18.58 -1.93
C PHE A 145 4.85 -17.32 -1.09
N LEU A 146 5.85 -16.95 -0.26
CA LEU A 146 5.79 -15.75 0.57
C LEU A 146 5.64 -14.48 -0.28
N ILE A 147 6.41 -14.32 -1.35
CA ILE A 147 6.29 -13.15 -2.25
C ILE A 147 4.89 -13.10 -2.87
N ILE A 148 4.42 -14.21 -3.43
CA ILE A 148 3.11 -14.26 -4.09
C ILE A 148 2.02 -13.92 -3.09
N ALA A 149 2.05 -14.49 -1.89
CA ALA A 149 1.09 -14.21 -0.83
C ALA A 149 1.12 -12.72 -0.42
N ALA A 150 2.31 -12.16 -0.19
CA ALA A 150 2.48 -10.77 0.24
C ALA A 150 1.96 -9.77 -0.81
N VAL A 151 2.37 -9.95 -2.07
CA VAL A 151 1.93 -9.12 -3.20
C VAL A 151 0.42 -9.26 -3.41
N SER A 152 -0.12 -10.47 -3.33
CA SER A 152 -1.56 -10.71 -3.52
C SER A 152 -2.39 -10.06 -2.42
N LEU A 153 -1.98 -10.18 -1.15
CA LEU A 153 -2.69 -9.59 -0.01
C LEU A 153 -2.64 -8.06 -0.05
N SER A 154 -1.44 -7.50 -0.20
CA SER A 154 -1.22 -6.04 -0.32
C SER A 154 -1.98 -5.46 -1.52
N GLY A 155 -1.86 -6.11 -2.68
CA GLY A 155 -2.56 -5.72 -3.90
C GLY A 155 -4.09 -5.82 -3.77
N ALA A 156 -4.61 -6.88 -3.15
CA ALA A 156 -6.05 -7.04 -2.94
C ALA A 156 -6.63 -5.94 -2.03
N VAL A 157 -5.93 -5.56 -0.96
CA VAL A 157 -6.34 -4.45 -0.08
C VAL A 157 -6.42 -3.15 -0.87
N LEU A 158 -5.38 -2.81 -1.64
CA LEU A 158 -5.35 -1.56 -2.41
C LEU A 158 -6.38 -1.54 -3.54
N VAL A 159 -6.51 -2.64 -4.29
CA VAL A 159 -7.52 -2.74 -5.36
C VAL A 159 -8.93 -2.58 -4.80
N ARG A 160 -9.25 -3.25 -3.68
CA ARG A 160 -10.55 -3.09 -3.03
C ARG A 160 -10.77 -1.68 -2.50
N ALA A 161 -9.72 -1.05 -1.96
CA ALA A 161 -9.79 0.31 -1.46
C ALA A 161 -10.06 1.32 -2.58
N LEU A 162 -9.40 1.16 -3.74
CA LEU A 162 -9.51 2.06 -4.89
C LEU A 162 -10.70 1.75 -5.81
N TRP A 163 -11.26 0.53 -5.74
CA TRP A 163 -12.36 0.10 -6.61
C TRP A 163 -13.55 1.07 -6.65
N PRO A 164 -14.03 1.63 -5.52
CA PRO A 164 -15.13 2.59 -5.54
C PRO A 164 -14.80 3.87 -6.33
N ALA A 165 -13.56 4.36 -6.26
CA ALA A 165 -13.14 5.56 -6.99
C ALA A 165 -13.21 5.35 -8.51
N PHE A 166 -12.71 4.22 -9.00
CA PHE A 166 -12.82 3.89 -10.43
C PHE A 166 -14.26 3.58 -10.88
N LYS A 167 -15.07 2.98 -10.01
CA LYS A 167 -16.50 2.73 -10.31
C LYS A 167 -17.33 4.01 -10.41
N SER A 168 -16.89 5.05 -9.70
CA SER A 168 -17.49 6.39 -9.68
C SER A 168 -17.00 7.30 -10.81
N ASP A 169 -16.16 6.81 -11.72
CA ASP A 169 -15.66 7.58 -12.86
C ASP A 169 -16.78 7.79 -13.91
N PRO A 170 -17.16 9.05 -14.21
CA PRO A 170 -18.15 9.35 -15.26
C PRO A 170 -17.63 8.98 -16.66
N ASN A 171 -16.31 8.92 -16.87
CA ASN A 171 -15.63 8.61 -18.12
C ASN A 171 -15.24 7.12 -18.21
N LYS A 172 -16.20 6.24 -17.89
CA LYS A 172 -16.03 4.78 -17.75
C LYS A 172 -15.06 4.13 -18.74
N LEU A 173 -14.03 3.47 -18.22
CA LEU A 173 -13.31 2.40 -18.92
C LEU A 173 -13.84 1.05 -18.42
N VAL A 174 -14.56 0.34 -19.31
CA VAL A 174 -15.12 -1.03 -19.25
C VAL A 174 -16.63 -1.14 -18.88
N GLY A 175 -17.47 -1.52 -19.86
CA GLY A 175 -18.91 -1.88 -19.74
C GLY A 175 -19.15 -3.41 -19.69
N PRO A 176 -20.36 -3.98 -19.96
CA PRO A 176 -21.69 -3.39 -20.14
C PRO A 176 -22.73 -3.81 -19.06
N SER A 177 -23.87 -3.11 -19.05
CA SER A 177 -25.10 -3.35 -18.27
C SER A 177 -25.12 -2.90 -16.80
N SER A 178 -25.48 -1.64 -16.59
CA SER A 178 -26.34 -1.28 -15.47
C SER A 178 -27.55 -0.55 -16.06
N ASN A 179 -28.66 -1.29 -16.11
CA ASN A 179 -29.96 -0.93 -16.65
C ASN A 179 -30.31 0.56 -16.41
N PRO A 180 -30.68 1.36 -17.44
CA PRO A 180 -31.00 2.79 -17.29
C PRO A 180 -32.14 3.06 -16.28
N MET A 181 -32.91 2.03 -15.93
CA MET A 181 -34.01 2.11 -14.97
C MET A 181 -33.55 2.33 -13.51
N SER A 182 -32.32 1.95 -13.14
CA SER A 182 -31.79 2.19 -11.78
C SER A 182 -31.37 3.66 -11.55
N LEU A 183 -30.91 4.34 -12.61
CA LEU A 183 -30.51 5.75 -12.54
C LEU A 183 -31.74 6.68 -12.44
N TYR A 184 -32.83 6.35 -13.15
CA TYR A 184 -34.09 7.10 -13.05
C TYR A 184 -34.71 7.07 -11.64
N ILE A 185 -34.56 5.96 -10.90
CA ILE A 185 -35.08 5.84 -9.53
C ILE A 185 -34.27 6.71 -8.56
N LYS A 186 -32.93 6.75 -8.67
CA LYS A 186 -32.10 7.62 -7.82
C LYS A 186 -32.38 9.11 -8.05
N ILE A 187 -32.60 9.53 -9.29
CA ILE A 187 -32.87 10.95 -9.61
C ILE A 187 -34.25 11.38 -9.09
N LYS A 188 -35.29 10.53 -9.19
CA LYS A 188 -36.62 10.87 -8.65
C LYS A 188 -36.69 10.92 -7.13
N VAL A 189 -35.85 10.16 -6.42
CA VAL A 189 -35.82 10.18 -4.94
C VAL A 189 -35.16 11.47 -4.42
N VAL A 190 -34.18 12.01 -5.13
CA VAL A 190 -33.52 13.28 -4.77
C VAL A 190 -34.37 14.50 -5.13
N ALA A 191 -35.11 14.46 -6.23
CA ALA A 191 -35.98 15.57 -6.65
C ALA A 191 -37.27 15.72 -5.82
N LYS A 192 -37.49 14.88 -4.81
CA LYS A 192 -38.69 14.89 -3.95
C LYS A 192 -38.38 15.14 -2.47
N ARG A 193 -37.18 15.64 -2.15
CA ARG A 193 -36.84 16.21 -0.83
C ARG A 193 -36.57 17.69 -0.98
#